data_AF-A0A2E9XAB9-F1
#
_entry.id   AF-A0A2E9XAB9-F1
#
_cell.length_a   1.000
_cell.length_b   1.000
_cell.length_c   1.000
_cell.angle_alpha   90.00
_cell.angle_beta   90.00
_cell.angle_gamma   90.00
#
_symmetry.space_group_name_H-M   'P 1'
#
loop_
_entity.id
_entity.type
_entity.pdbx_description
1 polymer ?
#
loop_
_entity_poly.entity_id
_entity_poly.type
_entity_poly.pdbx_seq_one_letter_code
_entity_poly.pdbx_strand_id
1 'polypeptide(L)'
;MVVVALLLASACSGGSDQTTMERELQEMVSNDLAPVRIGAVDCPKDVSKSPESVFACQTEVQGNYFEIQVRMLDAQGRYEHKLKHVALQVIRTEAALSDQISIDVGFDVATDCGDEEYIVALVGGTFYCNAKTIDNSGQRKVEVRVEDADKTLSWFLLPD
;
A
#
# COMPACT_ATOMS: atom_id res chain seq x y z
N MET A 1 -47.91 -20.57 33.78
CA MET A 1 -46.68 -20.88 33.02
C MET A 1 -46.48 -19.75 32.02
N VAL A 2 -45.56 -18.84 32.30
CA VAL A 2 -45.29 -17.67 31.45
C VAL A 2 -44.09 -18.02 30.58
N VAL A 3 -44.32 -18.17 29.27
CA VAL A 3 -43.27 -18.41 28.29
C VAL A 3 -42.72 -17.04 27.87
N VAL A 4 -41.56 -16.67 28.42
CA VAL A 4 -40.83 -15.47 28.01
C VAL A 4 -40.02 -15.84 26.77
N ALA A 5 -40.51 -15.40 25.60
CA ALA A 5 -39.76 -15.45 24.36
C ALA A 5 -38.66 -14.38 24.40
N LEU A 6 -37.42 -14.78 24.66
CA LEU A 6 -36.25 -13.94 24.46
C LEU A 6 -35.98 -13.82 22.96
N LEU A 7 -36.41 -12.71 22.37
CA LEU A 7 -35.95 -12.24 21.07
C LEU A 7 -34.50 -11.76 21.25
N LEU A 8 -33.56 -12.59 20.80
CA LEU A 8 -32.17 -12.18 20.57
C LEU A 8 -32.19 -11.19 19.38
N ALA A 9 -32.23 -9.90 19.67
CA ALA A 9 -31.94 -8.88 18.68
C ALA A 9 -30.45 -8.95 18.35
N SER A 10 -30.12 -9.64 17.27
CA SER A 10 -28.82 -9.56 16.61
C SER A 10 -28.62 -8.11 16.17
N ALA A 11 -27.96 -7.31 16.98
CA ALA A 11 -27.47 -6.00 16.56
C ALA A 11 -26.30 -6.23 15.58
N CYS A 12 -26.65 -6.49 14.32
CA CYS A 12 -25.74 -6.36 13.20
C CYS A 12 -25.47 -4.85 13.01
N SER A 13 -24.42 -4.31 13.64
CA SER A 13 -23.93 -2.94 13.39
C SER A 13 -22.68 -2.92 12.49
N GLY A 14 -22.52 -3.94 11.66
CA GLY A 14 -21.42 -4.04 10.71
C GLY A 14 -21.90 -3.70 9.30
N GLY A 15 -21.67 -2.46 8.87
CA GLY A 15 -21.72 -2.08 7.46
C GLY A 15 -22.58 -0.86 7.14
N SER A 16 -22.10 0.34 7.47
CA SER A 16 -22.22 1.53 6.58
C SER A 16 -21.63 2.82 7.15
N ASP A 17 -21.32 2.91 8.44
CA ASP A 17 -20.95 4.21 9.03
C ASP A 17 -19.44 4.34 9.21
N GLN A 18 -18.79 4.83 8.16
CA GLN A 18 -17.43 5.33 8.23
C GLN A 18 -17.36 6.49 9.24
N THR A 19 -16.41 6.41 10.17
CA THR A 19 -16.21 7.46 11.17
C THR A 19 -15.69 8.75 10.53
N THR A 20 -15.81 9.89 11.22
CA THR A 20 -15.27 11.17 10.74
C THR A 20 -13.77 11.09 10.44
N MET A 21 -13.03 10.39 11.30
CA MET A 21 -11.58 10.18 11.15
C MET A 21 -11.27 9.34 9.91
N GLU A 22 -11.94 8.20 9.72
CA GLU A 22 -11.73 7.34 8.54
C GLU A 22 -12.01 8.11 7.24
N ARG A 23 -13.05 8.95 7.20
CA ARG A 23 -13.38 9.77 6.02
C ARG A 23 -12.31 10.84 5.74
N GLU A 24 -11.84 11.52 6.78
CA GLU A 24 -10.76 12.51 6.68
C GLU A 24 -9.45 11.86 6.20
N LEU A 25 -9.06 10.72 6.79
CA LEU A 25 -7.92 9.92 6.35
C LEU A 25 -8.05 9.47 4.90
N GLN A 26 -9.23 9.01 4.49
CA GLN A 26 -9.46 8.63 3.11
C GLN A 26 -9.24 9.81 2.16
N GLU A 27 -9.74 11.00 2.48
CA GLU A 27 -9.54 12.20 1.67
C GLU A 27 -8.06 12.59 1.59
N MET A 28 -7.36 12.63 2.73
CA MET A 28 -5.92 12.95 2.76
C MET A 28 -5.10 11.94 1.96
N VAL A 29 -5.29 10.65 2.19
CA VAL A 29 -4.51 9.60 1.51
C VAL A 29 -4.85 9.54 0.02
N SER A 30 -6.11 9.79 -0.36
CA SER A 30 -6.49 9.90 -1.78
C SER A 30 -5.75 11.05 -2.49
N ASN A 31 -5.56 12.17 -1.80
CA ASN A 31 -4.81 13.31 -2.33
C ASN A 31 -3.30 13.02 -2.40
N ASP A 32 -2.75 12.41 -1.34
CA ASP A 32 -1.33 12.04 -1.27
C ASP A 32 -0.94 11.02 -2.36
N LEU A 33 -1.85 10.10 -2.67
CA LEU A 33 -1.63 9.04 -3.65
C LEU A 33 -2.08 9.39 -5.07
N ALA A 34 -2.66 10.57 -5.31
CA ALA A 34 -3.16 10.94 -6.63
C ALA A 34 -2.08 10.72 -7.73
N PRO A 35 -2.44 10.13 -8.88
CA PRO A 35 -3.79 9.81 -9.36
C PRO A 35 -4.34 8.43 -8.93
N VAL A 36 -3.67 7.71 -8.03
CA VAL A 36 -4.09 6.37 -7.58
C VAL A 36 -5.38 6.47 -6.78
N ARG A 37 -6.33 5.56 -7.04
CA ARG A 37 -7.57 5.46 -6.27
C ARG A 37 -7.43 4.46 -5.13
N ILE A 38 -7.94 4.85 -3.96
CA ILE A 38 -8.05 3.99 -2.79
C ILE A 38 -9.51 3.61 -2.52
N GLY A 39 -9.70 2.50 -1.79
CA GLY A 39 -10.98 2.10 -1.22
C GLY A 39 -11.37 2.95 -0.01
N ALA A 40 -12.40 2.49 0.72
CA ALA A 40 -12.72 3.07 2.02
C ALA A 40 -11.57 2.79 3.02
N VAL A 41 -11.33 3.73 3.93
CA VAL A 41 -10.42 3.50 5.06
C VAL A 41 -11.22 2.88 6.21
N ASP A 42 -10.72 1.79 6.76
CA ASP A 42 -11.26 1.11 7.94
C ASP A 42 -10.20 1.13 9.06
N CYS A 43 -10.58 1.68 10.21
CA CYS A 43 -9.73 1.74 11.39
C CYS A 43 -10.25 0.77 12.46
N PRO A 44 -9.37 0.25 13.33
CA PRO A 44 -9.78 -0.56 14.47
C PRO A 44 -10.85 0.16 15.31
N LYS A 45 -11.82 -0.61 15.80
CA LYS A 45 -12.81 -0.06 16.72
C LYS A 45 -12.17 0.13 18.10
N ASP A 46 -12.65 1.12 18.85
CA ASP A 46 -12.21 1.43 20.21
C ASP A 46 -10.72 1.80 20.36
N VAL A 47 -10.17 2.56 19.41
CA VAL A 47 -8.81 3.11 19.53
C VAL A 47 -8.69 4.08 20.70
N SER A 48 -7.60 3.95 21.46
CA SER A 48 -7.27 4.92 22.51
C SER A 48 -6.99 6.28 21.89
N LYS A 49 -7.63 7.32 22.45
CA LYS A 49 -7.33 8.72 22.13
C LYS A 49 -6.26 9.31 23.06
N SER A 50 -5.57 8.49 23.86
CA SER A 50 -4.45 9.01 24.64
C SER A 50 -3.34 9.50 23.71
N PRO A 51 -2.62 10.58 24.08
CA PRO A 51 -1.41 10.97 23.37
C PRO A 51 -0.49 9.76 23.19
N GLU A 52 0.21 9.70 22.07
CA GLU A 52 1.13 8.60 21.72
C GLU A 52 0.47 7.27 21.37
N SER A 53 -0.86 7.18 21.33
CA SER A 53 -1.53 5.97 20.84
C SER A 53 -1.24 5.78 19.35
N VAL A 54 -0.76 4.60 18.99
CA VAL A 54 -0.47 4.23 17.60
C VAL A 54 -1.35 3.05 17.21
N PHE A 55 -2.00 3.15 16.05
CA PHE A 55 -2.80 2.08 15.47
C PHE A 55 -2.68 2.08 13.94
N ALA A 56 -3.04 0.97 13.32
CA ALA A 56 -3.02 0.80 11.88
C ALA A 56 -4.45 0.83 11.33
N CYS A 57 -4.74 1.77 10.46
CA CYS A 57 -5.91 1.73 9.60
C CYS A 57 -5.54 1.04 8.29
N GLN A 58 -6.54 0.45 7.64
CA GLN A 58 -6.37 -0.26 6.38
C GLN A 58 -7.25 0.34 5.30
N THR A 59 -6.78 0.27 4.06
CA THR A 59 -7.56 0.53 2.85
C THR A 59 -7.06 -0.41 1.75
N GLU A 60 -7.57 -0.24 0.54
CA GLU A 60 -7.15 -1.00 -0.62
C GLU A 60 -6.74 -0.10 -1.77
N VAL A 61 -5.70 -0.49 -2.49
CA VAL A 61 -5.29 0.09 -3.77
C VAL A 61 -5.38 -1.01 -4.82
N GLN A 62 -6.29 -0.86 -5.79
CA GLN A 62 -6.56 -1.91 -6.79
C GLN A 62 -6.84 -3.28 -6.16
N GLY A 63 -7.58 -3.32 -5.05
CA GLY A 63 -7.89 -4.56 -4.30
C GLY A 63 -6.72 -5.12 -3.47
N ASN A 64 -5.55 -4.49 -3.49
CA ASN A 64 -4.42 -4.87 -2.65
C ASN A 64 -4.44 -4.11 -1.33
N TYR A 65 -4.13 -4.82 -0.24
CA TYR A 65 -4.03 -4.25 1.10
C TYR A 65 -3.05 -3.07 1.16
N PHE A 66 -3.47 -1.99 1.81
CA PHE A 66 -2.67 -0.79 2.00
C PHE A 66 -2.82 -0.28 3.44
N GLU A 67 -1.73 -0.35 4.21
CA GLU A 67 -1.69 0.09 5.61
C GLU A 67 -1.33 1.58 5.76
N ILE A 68 -2.11 2.25 6.61
CA ILE A 68 -1.90 3.62 7.08
C ILE A 68 -1.70 3.58 8.60
N GLN A 69 -0.51 3.93 9.07
CA GLN A 69 -0.26 4.06 10.50
C GLN A 69 -0.71 5.45 10.98
N VAL A 70 -1.49 5.48 12.04
CA VAL A 70 -1.98 6.70 12.68
C VAL A 70 -1.37 6.80 14.08
N ARG A 71 -0.89 7.99 14.43
CA ARG A 71 -0.42 8.33 15.79
C ARG A 71 -1.22 9.49 16.33
N MET A 72 -1.88 9.27 17.47
CA MET A 72 -2.61 10.33 18.18
C MET A 72 -1.62 11.28 18.85
N LEU A 73 -1.78 12.57 18.57
CA LEU A 73 -0.95 13.63 19.13
C LEU A 73 -1.51 14.12 20.47
N ASP A 74 -2.83 14.08 20.65
CA ASP A 74 -3.47 14.50 21.90
C ASP A 74 -4.88 13.91 22.11
N ALA A 75 -5.44 14.20 23.29
CA ALA A 75 -6.78 13.78 23.70
C ALA A 75 -7.91 14.52 22.98
N GLN A 76 -7.62 15.62 22.27
CA GLN A 76 -8.58 16.35 21.44
C GLN A 76 -8.81 15.65 20.10
N GLY A 77 -8.02 14.62 19.79
CA GLY A 77 -8.17 13.83 18.59
C GLY A 77 -7.31 14.31 17.43
N ARG A 78 -6.32 15.18 17.66
CA ARG A 78 -5.32 15.48 16.62
C ARG A 78 -4.43 14.25 16.40
N TYR A 79 -4.06 13.99 15.16
CA TYR A 79 -3.23 12.85 14.79
C TYR A 79 -2.29 13.20 13.63
N GLU A 80 -1.25 12.39 13.47
CA GLU A 80 -0.43 12.32 12.27
C GLU A 80 -0.60 10.94 11.62
N HIS A 81 -0.42 10.85 10.30
CA HIS A 81 -0.43 9.58 9.58
C HIS A 81 0.87 9.33 8.83
N LYS A 82 1.19 8.05 8.64
CA LYS A 82 2.29 7.58 7.81
C LYS A 82 1.82 6.42 6.95
N LEU A 83 2.02 6.54 5.65
CA LEU A 83 1.82 5.44 4.71
C LEU A 83 2.90 4.38 4.94
N LYS A 84 2.49 3.12 5.09
CA LYS A 84 3.42 1.99 5.22
C LYS A 84 3.66 1.29 3.89
N HIS A 85 2.80 1.56 2.91
CA HIS A 85 2.93 1.06 1.56
C HIS A 85 3.13 2.23 0.59
N VAL A 86 3.65 1.89 -0.59
CA VAL A 86 3.66 2.75 -1.77
C VAL A 86 2.83 2.11 -2.87
N ALA A 87 2.25 2.94 -3.73
CA ALA A 87 1.67 2.52 -4.99
C ALA A 87 2.56 3.01 -6.14
N LEU A 88 3.19 2.07 -6.85
CA LEU A 88 4.11 2.32 -7.96
C LEU A 88 3.40 1.99 -9.27
N GLN A 89 3.32 2.92 -10.21
CA GLN A 89 2.76 2.62 -11.52
C GLN A 89 3.70 1.66 -12.26
N VAL A 90 3.22 0.49 -12.66
CA VAL A 90 4.05 -0.60 -13.22
C VAL A 90 4.86 -0.10 -14.42
N ILE A 91 4.18 0.50 -15.41
CA ILE A 91 4.82 0.99 -16.64
C ILE A 91 5.97 1.99 -16.36
N ARG A 92 5.79 2.89 -15.38
CA ARG A 92 6.84 3.86 -15.03
C ARG A 92 8.00 3.19 -14.31
N THR A 93 7.69 2.22 -13.46
CA THR A 93 8.67 1.45 -12.70
C THR A 93 9.52 0.61 -13.63
N GLU A 94 8.89 -0.10 -14.56
CA GLU A 94 9.56 -0.90 -15.59
C GLU A 94 10.44 -0.06 -16.50
N ALA A 95 9.96 1.10 -16.95
CA ALA A 95 10.77 2.00 -17.77
C ALA A 95 12.01 2.48 -17.01
N ALA A 96 11.85 2.95 -15.76
CA ALA A 96 12.96 3.42 -14.95
C ALA A 96 13.98 2.31 -14.63
N LEU A 97 13.52 1.09 -14.34
CA LEU A 97 14.38 -0.06 -14.10
C LEU A 97 15.10 -0.49 -15.38
N SER A 98 14.41 -0.51 -16.52
CA SER A 98 15.01 -0.87 -17.81
C SER A 98 16.12 0.09 -18.18
N ASP A 99 15.91 1.40 -18.01
CA ASP A 99 16.94 2.42 -18.26
C ASP A 99 18.16 2.21 -17.35
N GLN A 100 17.95 2.06 -16.04
CA GLN A 100 19.03 1.91 -15.07
C GLN A 100 19.81 0.60 -15.26
N ILE A 101 19.11 -0.51 -15.48
CA ILE A 101 19.74 -1.82 -15.68
C ILE A 101 20.51 -1.82 -16.99
N SER A 102 19.95 -1.26 -18.08
CA SER A 102 20.64 -1.20 -19.38
C SER A 102 21.96 -0.43 -19.30
N ILE A 103 21.98 0.66 -18.52
CA ILE A 103 23.19 1.44 -18.25
C ILE A 103 24.23 0.59 -17.50
N ASP A 104 23.81 -0.16 -16.49
CA ASP A 104 24.71 -0.98 -15.65
C ASP A 104 25.31 -2.17 -16.42
N VAL A 105 24.48 -2.89 -17.19
CA VAL A 105 24.92 -4.10 -17.92
C VAL A 105 25.55 -3.79 -19.29
N GLY A 106 25.36 -2.58 -19.82
CA GLY A 106 25.96 -2.11 -21.07
C GLY A 106 25.24 -2.56 -22.35
N PHE A 107 23.99 -3.01 -22.24
CA PHE A 107 23.12 -3.37 -23.37
C PHE A 107 21.65 -3.21 -22.99
N ASP A 108 20.78 -3.08 -23.99
CA ASP A 108 19.35 -2.82 -23.77
C ASP A 108 18.64 -4.04 -23.17
N VAL A 109 17.84 -3.78 -22.13
CA VAL A 109 16.92 -4.74 -21.52
C VAL A 109 15.51 -4.15 -21.40
N ALA A 110 14.51 -5.03 -21.36
CA ALA A 110 13.15 -4.71 -20.96
C ALA A 110 12.86 -5.35 -19.60
N THR A 111 12.32 -4.57 -18.67
CA THR A 111 11.90 -5.03 -17.34
C THR A 111 10.41 -5.34 -17.34
N ASP A 112 10.05 -6.45 -16.71
CA ASP A 112 8.69 -6.97 -16.56
C ASP A 112 8.42 -7.19 -15.06
N CYS A 113 7.53 -6.38 -14.50
CA CYS A 113 7.15 -6.40 -13.08
C CYS A 113 5.73 -6.97 -12.86
N GLY A 114 5.14 -7.61 -13.88
CA GLY A 114 3.78 -8.15 -13.86
C GLY A 114 2.76 -7.26 -14.58
N ASP A 115 1.51 -7.75 -14.67
CA ASP A 115 0.48 -7.17 -15.54
C ASP A 115 -0.43 -6.12 -14.88
N GLU A 116 -0.24 -5.87 -13.58
CA GLU A 116 -1.09 -4.95 -12.82
C GLU A 116 -0.82 -3.48 -13.21
N GLU A 117 -1.79 -2.58 -12.96
CA GLU A 117 -1.54 -1.15 -13.21
C GLU A 117 -0.58 -0.56 -12.15
N TYR A 118 -0.69 -1.05 -10.92
CA TYR A 118 0.10 -0.59 -9.77
C TYR A 118 0.67 -1.76 -8.98
N ILE A 119 1.92 -1.61 -8.56
CA ILE A 119 2.56 -2.43 -7.54
C ILE A 119 2.28 -1.78 -6.18
N VAL A 120 1.64 -2.51 -5.28
CA VAL A 120 1.48 -2.10 -3.89
C VAL A 120 2.53 -2.80 -3.06
N ALA A 121 3.52 -2.05 -2.56
CA ALA A 121 4.68 -2.61 -1.87
C ALA A 121 4.90 -1.92 -0.53
N LEU A 122 5.35 -2.70 0.47
CA LEU A 122 5.70 -2.18 1.78
C LEU A 122 6.97 -1.33 1.69
N VAL A 123 6.99 -0.18 2.39
CA VAL A 123 8.20 0.62 2.57
C VAL A 123 9.23 -0.20 3.36
N GLY A 124 10.46 -0.26 2.84
CA GLY A 124 11.53 -1.14 3.34
C GLY A 124 11.40 -2.60 2.89
N GLY A 125 10.32 -2.94 2.17
CA GLY A 125 10.08 -4.25 1.61
C GLY A 125 10.69 -4.42 0.22
N THR A 126 10.53 -5.62 -0.33
CA THR A 126 11.05 -6.00 -1.64
C THR A 126 9.95 -6.64 -2.49
N PHE A 127 9.98 -6.38 -3.78
CA PHE A 127 9.24 -7.11 -4.80
C PHE A 127 10.20 -7.55 -5.92
N TYR A 128 9.70 -8.32 -6.88
CA TYR A 128 10.54 -8.87 -7.94
C TYR A 128 10.02 -8.50 -9.32
N CYS A 129 10.94 -8.22 -10.21
CA CYS A 129 10.70 -8.10 -11.65
C CYS A 129 11.63 -9.05 -12.41
N ASN A 130 11.51 -9.11 -13.72
CA ASN A 130 12.43 -9.81 -14.62
C ASN A 130 13.00 -8.84 -15.64
N ALA A 131 14.32 -8.79 -15.77
CA ALA A 131 15.00 -8.08 -16.86
C ALA A 131 15.27 -9.08 -17.99
N LYS A 132 14.81 -8.77 -19.20
CA LYS A 132 14.92 -9.60 -20.40
C LYS A 132 15.71 -8.84 -21.45
N THR A 133 16.59 -9.53 -22.17
CA THR A 133 17.23 -8.93 -23.36
C THR A 133 16.17 -8.67 -24.43
N ILE A 134 16.35 -7.63 -25.24
CA ILE A 134 15.36 -7.26 -26.29
C ILE A 134 15.17 -8.37 -27.33
N ASP A 135 16.21 -9.17 -27.59
CA ASP A 135 16.16 -10.34 -28.48
C ASP A 135 15.61 -11.61 -27.81
N ASN A 136 15.23 -11.55 -26.53
CA ASN A 136 14.78 -12.66 -25.68
C ASN A 136 15.80 -13.81 -25.53
N SER A 137 17.09 -13.56 -25.78
CA SER A 137 18.15 -14.54 -25.59
C SER A 137 18.48 -14.83 -24.12
N GLY A 138 18.15 -13.91 -23.21
CA GLY A 138 18.40 -14.07 -21.77
C GLY A 138 17.38 -13.35 -20.90
N GLN A 139 17.20 -13.86 -19.67
CA GLN A 139 16.41 -13.21 -18.64
C GLN A 139 17.07 -13.40 -17.27
N ARG A 140 16.94 -12.40 -16.39
CA ARG A 140 17.37 -12.47 -15.00
C ARG A 140 16.33 -11.86 -14.08
N LYS A 141 16.23 -12.40 -12.88
CA LYS A 141 15.34 -11.87 -11.86
C LYS A 141 15.97 -10.62 -11.21
N VAL A 142 15.17 -9.58 -11.06
CA VAL A 142 15.53 -8.33 -10.40
C VAL A 142 14.86 -8.32 -9.04
N GLU A 143 15.64 -8.19 -7.97
CA GLU A 143 15.10 -7.82 -6.67
C GLU A 143 15.01 -6.30 -6.60
N VAL A 144 13.83 -5.76 -6.31
CA VAL A 144 13.58 -4.32 -6.20
C VAL A 144 13.16 -4.01 -4.77
N ARG A 145 13.85 -3.07 -4.13
CA ARG A 145 13.60 -2.65 -2.76
C ARG A 145 12.99 -1.25 -2.76
N VAL A 146 11.91 -1.09 -2.00
CA VAL A 146 11.31 0.21 -1.73
C VAL A 146 12.03 0.80 -0.52
N GLU A 147 12.76 1.90 -0.69
CA GLU A 147 13.54 2.47 0.40
C GLU A 147 12.70 3.36 1.32
N ASP A 148 11.79 4.14 0.73
CA ASP A 148 11.01 5.14 1.45
C ASP A 148 9.61 5.34 0.85
N ALA A 149 8.82 6.20 1.51
CA ALA A 149 7.47 6.56 1.07
C ALA A 149 7.46 7.51 -0.14
N ASP A 150 8.60 8.12 -0.47
CA ASP A 150 8.80 8.97 -1.65
C ASP A 150 9.06 8.15 -2.92
N LYS A 151 8.94 6.81 -2.81
CA LYS A 151 9.06 5.84 -3.90
C LYS A 151 10.49 5.74 -4.44
N THR A 152 11.49 6.03 -3.61
CA THR A 152 12.88 5.73 -3.94
C THR A 152 13.06 4.22 -4.03
N LEU A 153 13.63 3.74 -5.14
CA LEU A 153 13.87 2.33 -5.40
C LEU A 153 15.37 2.06 -5.49
N SER A 154 15.81 0.95 -4.89
CA SER A 154 17.08 0.30 -5.23
C SER A 154 16.79 -1.06 -5.85
N TRP A 155 17.75 -1.59 -6.62
CA TRP A 155 17.58 -2.86 -7.29
C TRP A 155 18.88 -3.65 -7.36
N PHE A 156 18.75 -4.97 -7.53
CA PHE A 156 19.86 -5.89 -7.70
C PHE A 156 19.49 -7.01 -8.68
N LEU A 157 20.39 -7.31 -9.62
CA LEU A 157 20.27 -8.47 -10.49
C LEU A 157 20.67 -9.73 -9.72
N LEU A 158 19.73 -10.65 -9.55
CA LEU A 158 20.02 -11.90 -8.87
C LEU A 158 20.94 -12.79 -9.71
N PRO A 159 21.84 -13.56 -9.06
CA PRO A 159 22.65 -14.55 -9.74
C PRO A 159 21.76 -15.62 -10.42
N ASP A 160 22.30 -16.25 -11.46
CA ASP A 160 21.62 -17.35 -12.18
C ASP A 160 21.64 -18.65 -11.36
#